data_AF-A0A964DTW1-F1
#
_entry.id   AF-A0A964DTW1-F1
#
_cell.length_a   1.000
_cell.length_b   1.000
_cell.length_c   1.000
_cell.angle_alpha   90.00
_cell.angle_beta   90.00
_cell.angle_gamma   90.00
#
_symmetry.space_group_name_H-M   'P 1'
#
loop_
_entity.id
_entity.type
_entity.pdbx_description
1 polymer ?
#
loop_
_entity_poly.entity_id
_entity_poly.type
_entity_poly.pdbx_seq_one_letter_code
_entity_poly.pdbx_strand_id
1 'polypeptide(L)'
;ILACPSNGADAARMLRECVRLAREEQRVVVFLEPIALYPMRDLHGEKDGGWMCRYPDRSETIALGEVGVHGGGEDIAIVTFGNG
;
A
#
# COMPACT_ATOMS: atom_id res chain seq x y z
N ILE A 1 -11.30 -10.26 4.79
CA ILE A 1 -10.01 -9.84 4.19
C ILE A 1 -9.62 -8.52 4.83
N LEU A 2 -8.35 -8.38 5.23
CA LEU A 2 -7.81 -7.13 5.79
C LEU A 2 -6.73 -6.60 4.84
N ALA A 3 -6.89 -5.36 4.40
CA ALA A 3 -5.92 -4.63 3.59
C ALA A 3 -5.42 -3.43 4.40
N CYS A 4 -4.10 -3.29 4.55
CA CYS A 4 -3.46 -2.18 5.25
C CYS A 4 -2.29 -1.66 4.41
N PRO A 5 -2.50 -0.63 3.57
CA PRO A 5 -1.46 -0.11 2.69
C PRO A 5 -0.40 0.68 3.45
N SER A 6 0.83 0.69 2.94
CA SER A 6 1.97 1.40 3.57
C SER A 6 2.44 2.63 2.77
N ASN A 7 1.83 2.91 1.61
CA ASN A 7 2.04 4.12 0.83
C ASN A 7 0.83 4.41 -0.07
N GLY A 8 0.82 5.60 -0.70
CA GLY A 8 -0.32 6.06 -1.50
C GLY A 8 -0.55 5.27 -2.79
N ALA A 9 0.49 4.79 -3.45
CA ALA A 9 0.35 4.01 -4.69
C ALA A 9 -0.27 2.63 -4.40
N ASP A 10 0.20 1.98 -3.34
CA ASP A 10 -0.32 0.67 -2.93
C ASP A 10 -1.74 0.80 -2.40
N ALA A 11 -2.06 1.88 -1.66
CA ALA A 11 -3.44 2.15 -1.24
C ALA A 11 -4.40 2.18 -2.44
N ALA A 12 -4.03 2.86 -3.52
CA ALA A 12 -4.87 2.93 -4.71
C ALA A 12 -5.03 1.56 -5.41
N ARG A 13 -3.93 0.80 -5.56
CA ARG A 13 -3.97 -0.53 -6.19
C ARG A 13 -4.72 -1.56 -5.34
N MET A 14 -4.47 -1.59 -4.04
CA MET A 14 -5.12 -2.50 -3.09
C MET A 14 -6.60 -2.18 -2.96
N LEU A 15 -7.00 -0.90 -2.95
CA LEU A 15 -8.41 -0.54 -2.85
C LEU A 15 -9.21 -1.05 -4.06
N ARG A 16 -8.63 -0.99 -5.27
CA ARG A 16 -9.24 -1.55 -6.48
C ARG A 16 -9.47 -3.05 -6.35
N GLU A 17 -8.46 -3.79 -5.87
CA GLU A 17 -8.60 -5.23 -5.62
C GLU A 17 -9.62 -5.53 -4.51
N CYS A 18 -9.64 -4.74 -3.45
CA CYS A 18 -10.63 -4.86 -2.38
C CYS A 18 -12.07 -4.72 -2.92
N VAL A 19 -12.31 -3.73 -3.79
CA VAL A 19 -13.61 -3.54 -4.44
C VAL A 19 -13.95 -4.71 -5.36
N ARG A 20 -12.98 -5.21 -6.14
CA ARG A 20 -13.16 -6.37 -7.02
C ARG A 20 -13.55 -7.61 -6.20
N LEU A 21 -12.80 -7.94 -5.15
CA LEU A 21 -13.06 -9.05 -4.23
C LEU A 21 -14.44 -8.94 -3.56
N ALA A 22 -14.82 -7.74 -3.13
CA ALA A 22 -16.14 -7.52 -2.55
C ALA A 22 -17.26 -7.73 -3.57
N ARG A 23 -17.09 -7.23 -4.81
CA ARG A 23 -18.14 -7.21 -5.83
C ARG A 23 -18.28 -8.52 -6.60
N GLU A 24 -17.18 -9.14 -6.96
CA GLU A 24 -17.16 -10.34 -7.83
C GLU A 24 -17.19 -11.61 -6.99
N GLU A 25 -16.46 -11.62 -5.87
CA GLU A 25 -16.29 -12.81 -5.03
C GLU A 25 -17.10 -12.75 -3.72
N GLN A 26 -17.90 -11.70 -3.51
CA GLN A 26 -18.75 -11.54 -2.33
C GLN A 26 -17.98 -11.64 -1.00
N ARG A 27 -16.73 -11.15 -0.99
CA ARG A 27 -15.87 -11.16 0.20
C ARG A 27 -16.18 -9.98 1.12
N VAL A 28 -16.12 -10.21 2.43
CA VAL A 28 -16.05 -9.10 3.40
C VAL A 28 -14.63 -8.57 3.45
N VAL A 29 -14.46 -7.28 3.17
CA VAL A 29 -13.16 -6.61 3.13
C VAL A 29 -13.13 -5.42 4.09
N VAL A 30 -12.08 -5.32 4.88
CA VAL A 30 -11.76 -4.18 5.74
C VAL A 30 -10.52 -3.50 5.15
N PHE A 31 -10.64 -2.21 4.86
CA PHE A 31 -9.54 -1.38 4.38
C PHE A 31 -9.09 -0.46 5.51
N LEU A 32 -7.94 -0.75 6.11
CA LEU A 32 -7.39 -0.02 7.26
C LEU A 32 -6.43 1.05 6.76
N GLU A 33 -6.78 2.32 6.95
CA GLU A 33 -6.00 3.44 6.44
C GLU A 33 -5.10 4.05 7.52
N PRO A 34 -3.76 4.04 7.36
CA PRO A 34 -2.87 4.61 8.36
C PRO A 34 -2.84 6.13 8.29
N ILE A 35 -3.52 6.79 9.24
CA ILE A 35 -3.67 8.25 9.28
C ILE A 35 -2.33 9.03 9.26
N ALA A 36 -1.27 8.43 9.81
CA ALA A 36 0.05 9.06 9.87
C ALA A 36 0.68 9.25 8.48
N LEU A 37 0.28 8.45 7.49
CA LEU A 37 0.85 8.49 6.13
C LEU A 37 0.15 9.51 5.22
N TYR A 38 -1.04 9.97 5.58
CA TYR A 38 -1.81 10.92 4.78
C TYR A 38 -1.08 12.24 4.46
N PRO A 39 -0.46 12.92 5.45
CA PRO A 39 0.26 14.15 5.19
C PRO A 39 1.70 13.91 4.72
N MET A 40 2.16 12.66 4.69
CA MET A 40 3.57 12.33 4.46
C MET A 40 3.93 12.55 2.99
N ARG A 41 4.89 13.45 2.77
CA ARG A 41 5.39 13.84 1.44
C ARG A 41 6.89 13.68 1.33
N ASP A 42 7.59 13.96 2.42
CA ASP A 42 9.03 13.93 2.48
C ASP A 42 9.52 12.58 3.00
N LEU A 43 10.69 12.13 2.52
CA LEU A 43 11.27 10.84 2.90
C LEU A 43 12.57 10.99 3.71
N HIS A 44 13.50 11.85 3.27
CA HIS A 44 14.83 12.00 3.86
C HIS A 44 15.04 13.37 4.50
N GLY A 45 14.51 14.43 3.91
CA GLY A 45 14.67 15.81 4.36
C GLY A 45 13.47 16.68 4.03
N GLU A 46 13.38 17.84 4.69
CA GLU A 46 12.25 18.76 4.54
C GLU A 46 12.05 19.19 3.08
N LYS A 47 10.80 19.06 2.58
CA LYS A 47 10.37 19.41 1.22
C LYS A 47 11.07 18.64 0.11
N ASP A 48 11.62 17.46 0.37
CA ASP A 48 12.22 16.62 -0.67
C ASP A 48 11.18 15.91 -1.55
N GLY A 49 9.93 15.78 -1.08
CA GLY A 49 8.88 15.07 -1.82
C GLY A 49 9.19 13.60 -2.11
N GLY A 50 10.19 13.01 -1.46
CA GLY A 50 10.70 11.68 -1.75
C GLY A 50 9.72 10.55 -1.41
N TRP A 51 8.69 10.84 -0.62
CA TRP A 51 7.59 9.91 -0.33
C TRP A 51 6.48 9.97 -1.39
N MET A 52 6.50 10.98 -2.27
CA MET A 52 5.48 11.14 -3.29
C MET A 52 5.66 10.14 -4.44
N CYS A 53 4.58 9.48 -4.79
CA CYS A 53 4.51 8.58 -5.94
C CYS A 53 3.60 9.17 -7.01
N ARG A 54 3.88 8.83 -8.27
CA ARG A 54 2.90 9.05 -9.35
C ARG A 54 1.67 8.19 -9.07
N TYR A 55 0.49 8.78 -9.20
CA TYR A 55 -0.75 8.04 -9.05
C TYR A 55 -0.80 6.88 -10.06
N PRO A 56 -1.08 5.64 -9.63
CA PRO A 56 -1.00 4.47 -10.50
C PRO A 56 -2.11 4.48 -11.55
N ASP A 57 -1.81 3.95 -12.73
CA ASP A 57 -2.79 3.79 -13.80
C ASP A 57 -3.99 2.98 -13.32
N ARG A 58 -5.18 3.26 -13.84
CA ARG A 58 -6.44 2.64 -13.36
C ARG A 58 -6.46 1.12 -13.53
N SER A 59 -5.70 0.57 -14.46
CA SER A 59 -5.57 -0.87 -14.69
C SER A 59 -4.68 -1.59 -13.66
N GLU A 60 -3.84 -0.85 -12.93
CA GLU A 60 -2.95 -1.44 -11.92
C GLU A 60 -3.72 -1.87 -10.67
N THR A 61 -3.44 -3.08 -10.20
CA THR A 61 -3.97 -3.66 -8.97
C THR A 61 -2.85 -4.43 -8.25
N ILE A 62 -3.02 -4.70 -6.95
CA ILE A 62 -2.18 -5.62 -6.17
C ILE A 62 -3.08 -6.75 -5.76
N ALA A 63 -2.73 -7.98 -6.13
CA ALA A 63 -3.59 -9.14 -5.89
C ALA A 63 -3.60 -9.53 -4.41
N LEU A 64 -4.68 -10.19 -3.96
CA LEU A 64 -4.71 -10.75 -2.62
C LEU A 64 -3.59 -11.78 -2.43
N GLY A 65 -2.77 -11.58 -1.38
CA GLY A 65 -1.66 -12.46 -1.05
C GLY A 65 -0.32 -12.07 -1.70
N GLU A 66 -0.32 -11.06 -2.56
CA GLU A 66 0.91 -10.43 -3.04
C GLU A 66 1.57 -9.61 -1.92
N VAL A 67 2.90 -9.69 -1.82
CA VAL A 67 3.70 -9.02 -0.79
C VAL A 67 4.63 -8.02 -1.46
N GLY A 68 4.58 -6.77 -1.01
CA GLY A 68 5.56 -5.76 -1.42
C GLY A 68 6.93 -6.04 -0.81
N VAL A 69 7.97 -6.00 -1.63
CA VAL A 69 9.37 -6.18 -1.19
C VAL A 69 10.13 -4.88 -1.39
N HIS A 70 10.76 -4.39 -0.33
CA HIS A 70 11.62 -3.21 -0.35
C HIS A 70 13.02 -3.58 0.18
N GLY A 71 14.06 -3.18 -0.56
CA GLY A 71 15.44 -3.56 -0.27
C GLY A 71 15.84 -4.91 -0.89
N GLY A 72 17.09 -5.30 -0.67
CA GLY A 72 17.67 -6.55 -1.22
C GLY A 72 18.73 -7.17 -0.33
N GLY A 73 18.68 -6.91 0.99
CA GLY A 73 19.59 -7.52 1.95
C GLY A 73 19.21 -8.98 2.23
N GLU A 74 20.21 -9.78 2.64
CA GLU A 74 20.04 -11.23 2.86
C GLU A 74 20.23 -11.64 4.33
N ASP A 75 20.76 -10.76 5.17
CA ASP A 75 21.08 -11.07 6.58
C ASP A 75 19.85 -11.06 7.50
N ILE A 76 18.88 -10.17 7.23
CA ILE A 76 17.71 -9.91 8.08
C ILE A 76 16.48 -9.65 7.21
N ALA A 77 15.36 -10.27 7.57
CA ALA A 77 14.04 -9.96 7.02
C ALA A 77 13.20 -9.18 8.04
N ILE A 78 12.65 -8.03 7.63
CA ILE A 78 11.69 -7.25 8.41
C ILE A 78 10.32 -7.39 7.74
N VAL A 79 9.33 -7.85 8.50
CA VAL A 79 7.94 -8.01 8.03
C VAL A 79 7.06 -7.02 8.80
N THR A 80 6.45 -6.10 8.08
CA THR A 80 5.61 -5.05 8.67
C THR A 80 4.51 -4.59 7.70
N PHE A 81 3.59 -3.75 8.16
CA PHE A 81 2.48 -3.17 7.39
C PHE A 81 2.03 -1.82 7.97
N GLY A 82 1.30 -1.02 7.19
CA GLY A 82 0.79 0.27 7.62
C GLY A 82 1.91 1.30 7.77
N ASN A 83 2.10 1.83 8.98
CA ASN A 83 3.11 2.87 9.22
C ASN A 83 4.56 2.37 9.13
N GLY A 84 4.77 1.05 9.07
CA GLY A 84 6.08 0.42 9.25
C GLY A 84 6.25 -0.16 10.64
#